data_AF-A0A822HIP3-F1
#
_entry.id   AF-A0A822HIP3-F1
#
_cell.length_a   1.000
_cell.length_b   1.000
_cell.length_c   1.000
_cell.angle_alpha   90.00
_cell.angle_beta   90.00
_cell.angle_gamma   90.00
#
_symmetry.space_group_name_H-M   'P 1'
#
loop_
_entity.id
_entity.type
_entity.pdbx_description
1 polymer ?
#
loop_
_entity_poly.entity_id
_entity_poly.type
_entity_poly.pdbx_seq_one_letter_code
_entity_poly.pdbx_strand_id
1 'polypeptide(L)'
;EASEIIKKREDFMSEIRKFANDNNLIKTNGRLKKVIDGLLWKLENEDKFKKQQKTTAIKKDNEFDLMISYSWHDKSLIHDIYKYLTQQFNYRVWLDENQMTGSLCQAMAKAVEKSKIILMCMSETYKTSGHCRNEAEYARDRKKIIIPLIV
;
A
#
# COMPACT_ATOMS: atom_id res chain seq x y z
N GLU A 1 -0.18 12.43 22.10
CA GLU A 1 -0.42 13.02 23.44
C GLU A 1 0.50 14.19 23.74
N ALA A 2 1.84 14.06 23.72
CA ALA A 2 2.74 15.19 23.99
C ALA A 2 2.72 16.31 22.92
N SER A 3 2.66 15.98 21.62
CA SER A 3 2.63 16.97 20.54
C SER A 3 1.38 17.85 20.57
N GLU A 4 0.23 17.30 20.93
CA GLU A 4 -1.04 18.04 21.05
C GLU A 4 -1.03 19.03 22.22
N ILE A 5 -0.38 18.67 23.33
CA ILE A 5 -0.20 19.58 24.48
C ILE A 5 0.69 20.77 24.07
N ILE A 6 1.74 20.50 23.30
CA ILE A 6 2.67 21.53 22.83
C ILE A 6 2.00 22.47 21.81
N LYS A 7 1.20 21.94 20.87
CA LYS A 7 0.48 22.77 19.89
C LYS A 7 -0.53 23.73 20.52
N LYS A 8 -1.10 23.37 21.68
CA LYS A 8 -2.04 24.24 22.43
C LYS A 8 -1.36 25.40 23.16
N ARG A 9 -0.02 25.40 23.23
CA ARG A 9 0.76 26.51 23.81
C ARG A 9 1.09 27.54 22.74
N GLU A 10 0.20 28.51 22.59
CA GLU A 10 0.30 29.63 21.64
C GLU A 10 1.61 30.42 21.81
N ASP A 11 2.02 30.67 23.06
CA ASP A 11 3.26 31.35 23.44
C ASP A 11 4.49 30.65 22.84
N PHE A 12 4.62 29.35 23.10
CA PHE A 12 5.71 28.53 22.61
C PHE A 12 5.75 28.44 21.08
N MET A 13 4.58 28.27 20.44
CA MET A 13 4.47 28.21 18.98
C MET A 13 4.83 29.54 18.32
N SER A 14 4.45 30.67 18.93
CA SER A 14 4.80 32.00 18.45
C SER A 14 6.32 32.24 18.49
N GLU A 15 6.98 31.75 19.55
CA GLU A 15 8.41 31.89 19.73
C GLU A 15 9.20 31.05 18.71
N ILE A 16 8.79 29.80 18.50
CA ILE A 16 9.38 28.94 17.46
C ILE A 16 9.26 29.57 16.07
N ARG A 17 8.11 30.14 15.72
CA ARG A 17 7.91 30.81 14.43
C ARG A 17 8.78 32.06 14.29
N LYS A 18 8.94 32.82 15.38
CA LYS A 18 9.84 33.97 15.43
C LYS A 18 11.29 33.54 15.15
N PHE A 19 11.76 32.48 15.82
CA PHE A 19 13.09 31.92 15.58
C PHE A 19 13.25 31.35 14.17
N ALA A 20 12.20 30.76 13.59
CA ALA A 20 12.23 30.23 12.24
C ALA A 20 12.35 31.31 11.16
N ASN A 21 11.88 32.53 11.44
CA ASN A 21 11.89 33.68 10.52
C ASN A 21 13.05 34.66 10.78
N ASP A 22 13.86 34.43 11.81
CA ASP A 22 15.00 35.29 12.14
C ASP A 22 16.21 34.99 11.24
N ASN A 23 16.40 35.84 10.23
CA ASN A 23 17.47 35.72 9.24
C ASN A 23 18.88 35.85 9.82
N ASN A 24 19.07 36.46 10.99
CA ASN A 24 20.38 36.58 11.64
C ASN A 24 20.80 35.27 12.34
N LEU A 25 19.86 34.59 12.99
CA LEU A 25 20.06 33.26 13.59
C LEU A 25 20.28 32.16 12.54
N ILE A 26 19.59 32.27 11.41
CA ILE A 26 19.75 31.35 10.26
C ILE A 26 21.16 31.41 9.69
N LYS A 27 21.76 32.61 9.61
CA LYS A 27 23.12 32.82 9.10
C LYS A 27 24.21 32.38 10.07
N THR A 28 23.97 32.49 11.38
CA THR A 28 24.99 32.18 12.42
C THR A 28 24.98 30.72 12.86
N ASN A 29 23.85 30.01 12.79
CA ASN A 29 23.76 28.64 13.31
C ASN A 29 22.87 27.72 12.46
N GLY A 30 23.42 27.22 11.34
CA GLY A 30 22.70 26.34 10.42
C GLY A 30 22.20 25.03 11.05
N ARG A 31 22.79 24.57 12.15
CA ARG A 31 22.30 23.40 12.92
C ARG A 31 21.00 23.72 13.65
N LEU A 32 20.93 24.90 14.27
CA LEU A 32 19.74 25.35 15.00
C LEU A 32 18.54 25.54 14.04
N LYS A 33 18.79 26.10 12.85
CA LYS A 33 17.76 26.24 11.81
C LYS A 33 17.17 24.88 11.40
N LYS A 34 18.00 23.87 11.14
CA LYS A 34 17.54 22.50 10.83
C LYS A 34 16.67 21.90 11.96
N VAL A 35 17.03 22.13 13.22
CA VAL A 35 16.25 21.64 14.37
C VAL A 35 14.89 22.34 14.45
N ILE A 36 14.87 23.66 14.29
CA ILE A 36 13.63 24.46 14.30
C ILE A 36 12.71 24.04 13.16
N ASP A 37 13.23 23.89 11.95
CA ASP A 37 12.45 23.47 10.77
C ASP A 37 11.88 22.05 10.97
N GLY A 38 12.66 21.13 11.54
CA GLY A 38 12.20 19.78 11.87
C GLY A 38 11.13 19.76 12.96
N LEU A 39 11.26 20.62 13.98
CA LEU A 39 10.28 20.77 15.05
C LEU A 39 8.96 21.36 14.54
N LEU A 40 9.03 22.41 13.71
CA LEU A 40 7.87 22.99 13.02
C LEU A 40 7.18 21.98 12.11
N TRP A 41 7.93 21.21 11.34
CA TRP A 41 7.37 20.15 10.50
C TRP A 41 6.62 19.11 11.33
N LYS A 42 7.22 18.66 12.44
CA LYS A 42 6.60 17.74 13.41
C LYS A 42 5.30 18.28 13.99
N LEU A 43 5.27 19.56 14.37
CA LEU A 43 4.12 20.16 15.06
C LEU A 43 3.01 20.59 14.10
N GLU A 44 3.31 21.03 12.89
CA GLU A 44 2.30 21.61 11.98
C GLU A 44 1.92 20.70 10.81
N ASN A 45 2.85 19.86 10.35
CA ASN A 45 2.72 19.12 9.09
C ASN A 45 2.64 17.61 9.27
N GLU A 46 2.97 17.06 10.44
CA GLU A 46 2.92 15.61 10.69
C GLU A 46 1.51 15.03 10.49
N ASP A 47 0.45 15.73 10.94
CA ASP A 47 -0.92 15.25 10.77
C ASP A 47 -1.43 15.40 9.34
N LYS A 48 -1.02 16.47 8.64
CA LYS A 48 -1.31 16.65 7.22
C LYS A 48 -0.62 15.55 6.42
N PHE A 49 0.66 15.27 6.70
CA PHE A 49 1.44 14.21 6.07
C PHE A 49 0.87 12.81 6.37
N LYS A 50 0.48 12.52 7.62
CA LYS A 50 -0.18 11.26 7.99
C LYS A 50 -1.54 11.10 7.32
N LYS A 51 -2.34 12.17 7.22
CA LYS A 51 -3.61 12.18 6.47
C LYS A 51 -3.38 12.04 4.96
N GLN A 52 -2.32 12.63 4.41
CA GLN A 52 -1.94 12.55 3.00
C GLN A 52 -1.41 11.16 2.62
N GLN A 53 -0.65 10.50 3.51
CA GLN A 53 -0.27 9.09 3.38
C GLN A 53 -1.46 8.14 3.48
N LYS A 54 -2.42 8.40 4.40
CA LYS A 54 -3.66 7.62 4.49
C LYS A 54 -4.53 7.76 3.24
N THR A 55 -4.60 8.96 2.65
CA THR A 55 -5.40 9.21 1.44
C THR A 55 -4.72 8.71 0.16
N THR A 56 -3.38 8.73 0.07
CA THR A 56 -2.64 8.11 -1.05
C THR A 56 -2.66 6.57 -0.99
N ALA A 57 -2.78 5.96 0.18
CA ALA A 57 -3.02 4.51 0.29
C ALA A 57 -4.42 4.09 -0.23
N ILE A 58 -5.41 5.00 -0.18
CA ILE A 58 -6.79 4.75 -0.63
C ILE A 58 -6.99 5.12 -2.11
N LYS A 59 -6.27 6.13 -2.62
CA LYS A 59 -6.21 6.47 -4.06
C LYS A 59 -5.12 5.68 -4.80
N LYS A 60 -5.06 4.36 -4.62
CA LYS A 60 -4.52 3.50 -5.69
C LYS A 60 -5.64 3.32 -6.69
N ASP A 61 -5.40 3.71 -7.94
CA ASP A 61 -6.27 3.42 -9.08
C ASP A 61 -6.27 1.89 -9.31
N ASN A 62 -7.00 1.19 -8.45
CA ASN A 62 -7.09 -0.25 -8.48
C ASN A 62 -8.02 -0.62 -9.63
N GLU A 63 -7.41 -1.00 -10.75
CA GLU A 63 -8.07 -1.49 -11.95
C GLU A 63 -8.93 -2.73 -11.65
N PHE A 64 -8.52 -3.53 -10.66
CA PHE A 64 -9.21 -4.75 -10.25
C PHE A 64 -9.64 -4.69 -8.78
N ASP A 65 -10.80 -5.27 -8.50
CA ASP A 65 -11.28 -5.47 -7.14
C ASP A 65 -10.60 -6.69 -6.51
N LEU A 66 -10.43 -7.77 -7.29
CA LEU A 66 -9.72 -8.97 -6.87
C LEU A 66 -8.73 -9.46 -7.94
N MET A 67 -7.61 -10.02 -7.49
CA MET A 67 -6.79 -10.95 -8.28
C MET A 67 -6.95 -12.35 -7.69
N ILE A 68 -7.12 -13.36 -8.55
CA ILE A 68 -7.10 -14.76 -8.12
C ILE A 68 -5.71 -15.35 -8.40
N SER A 69 -5.03 -15.73 -7.33
CA SER A 69 -3.79 -16.50 -7.36
C SER A 69 -4.13 -17.98 -7.21
N TYR A 70 -3.73 -18.80 -8.18
CA TYR A 70 -4.09 -20.22 -8.22
C TYR A 70 -3.05 -21.08 -8.93
N SER A 71 -3.13 -22.39 -8.73
CA SER A 71 -2.34 -23.36 -9.50
C SER A 71 -3.07 -23.68 -10.79
N TRP A 72 -2.34 -23.74 -11.89
CA TRP A 72 -2.88 -24.09 -13.21
C TRP A 72 -3.59 -25.44 -13.26
N HIS A 73 -3.29 -26.36 -12.34
CA HIS A 73 -3.98 -27.65 -12.21
C HIS A 73 -5.45 -27.47 -11.78
N ASP A 74 -5.75 -26.40 -11.06
CA ASP A 74 -7.08 -26.10 -10.53
C ASP A 74 -7.89 -25.20 -11.48
N LYS A 75 -7.38 -24.97 -12.71
CA LYS A 75 -7.95 -24.00 -13.66
C LYS A 75 -9.45 -24.15 -13.86
N SER A 76 -9.97 -25.38 -13.94
CA SER A 76 -11.41 -25.62 -14.12
C SER A 76 -12.24 -25.01 -12.99
N LEU A 77 -11.92 -25.35 -11.74
CA LEU A 77 -12.62 -24.85 -10.54
C LEU A 77 -12.49 -23.33 -10.42
N ILE A 78 -11.30 -22.81 -10.70
CA ILE A 78 -11.05 -21.37 -10.60
C ILE A 78 -11.82 -20.58 -11.67
N HIS A 79 -12.00 -21.15 -12.86
CA HIS A 79 -12.81 -20.53 -13.90
C HIS A 79 -14.28 -20.42 -13.49
N ASP A 80 -14.81 -21.41 -12.75
CA ASP A 80 -16.17 -21.37 -12.23
C ASP A 80 -16.31 -20.30 -11.13
N ILE A 81 -15.33 -20.20 -10.22
CA ILE A 81 -15.27 -19.15 -9.20
C ILE A 81 -15.18 -17.76 -9.87
N TYR A 82 -14.33 -17.61 -10.87
CA TYR A 82 -14.17 -16.37 -11.63
C TYR A 82 -15.49 -15.95 -12.29
N LYS A 83 -16.17 -16.87 -12.98
CA LYS A 83 -17.48 -16.61 -13.59
C LYS A 83 -18.51 -16.21 -12.54
N TYR A 84 -18.55 -16.91 -11.40
CA TYR A 84 -19.48 -16.59 -10.33
C TYR A 84 -19.24 -15.18 -9.76
N LEU A 85 -17.99 -14.82 -9.47
CA LEU A 85 -17.61 -13.50 -8.95
C LEU A 85 -17.89 -12.37 -9.95
N THR A 86 -17.64 -12.60 -11.25
CA THR A 86 -17.85 -11.58 -12.30
C THR A 86 -19.31 -11.45 -12.69
N GLN A 87 -20.04 -12.54 -12.86
CA GLN A 87 -21.42 -12.51 -13.37
C GLN A 87 -22.47 -12.25 -12.28
N GLN A 88 -22.30 -12.80 -11.08
CA GLN A 88 -23.30 -12.67 -10.02
C GLN A 88 -23.09 -11.42 -9.16
N PHE A 89 -21.83 -11.04 -8.92
CA PHE A 89 -21.48 -9.91 -8.05
C PHE A 89 -20.86 -8.71 -8.80
N ASN A 90 -20.63 -8.85 -10.11
CA ASN A 90 -20.09 -7.78 -10.95
C ASN A 90 -18.72 -7.25 -10.47
N TYR A 91 -17.87 -8.12 -9.92
CA TYR A 91 -16.51 -7.76 -9.52
C TYR A 91 -15.58 -7.67 -10.74
N ARG A 92 -14.66 -6.71 -10.72
CA ARG A 92 -13.54 -6.67 -11.68
C ARG A 92 -12.44 -7.59 -11.19
N VAL A 93 -12.32 -8.76 -11.79
CA VAL A 93 -11.39 -9.80 -11.35
C VAL A 93 -10.26 -9.95 -12.37
N TRP A 94 -9.02 -10.01 -11.89
CA TRP A 94 -7.87 -10.41 -12.69
C TRP A 94 -7.58 -11.89 -12.51
N LEU A 95 -7.37 -12.61 -13.62
CA LEU A 95 -7.06 -14.03 -13.68
C LEU A 95 -5.94 -14.26 -14.72
N ASP A 96 -4.93 -15.06 -14.37
CA ASP A 96 -3.91 -15.49 -15.33
C ASP A 96 -4.44 -16.64 -16.19
N GLU A 97 -4.70 -16.41 -17.48
CA GLU A 97 -5.31 -17.40 -18.37
C GLU A 97 -4.35 -18.06 -19.37
N ASN A 98 -3.18 -17.45 -19.65
CA ASN A 98 -2.46 -17.66 -20.93
C ASN A 98 -0.98 -18.09 -20.84
N GLN A 99 -0.45 -18.51 -19.69
CA GLN A 99 0.98 -18.84 -19.49
C GLN A 99 1.85 -17.79 -20.19
N MET A 100 1.84 -16.55 -19.68
CA MET A 100 2.50 -15.45 -20.36
C MET A 100 4.01 -15.75 -20.52
N THR A 101 4.41 -16.17 -21.72
CA THR A 101 5.79 -16.55 -22.03
C THR A 101 6.63 -15.27 -22.09
N GLY A 102 7.47 -15.06 -21.07
CA GLY A 102 8.50 -14.02 -21.04
C GLY A 102 8.27 -12.83 -20.09
N SER A 103 7.03 -12.55 -19.65
CA SER A 103 6.71 -11.38 -18.80
C SER A 103 5.92 -11.69 -17.52
N LEU A 104 5.75 -12.97 -17.16
CA LEU A 104 5.00 -13.47 -16.00
C LEU A 104 5.19 -12.62 -14.74
N CYS A 105 6.43 -12.42 -14.29
CA CYS A 105 6.71 -11.71 -13.04
C CYS A 105 6.26 -10.24 -13.06
N GLN A 106 6.41 -9.52 -14.20
CA GLN A 106 5.98 -8.12 -14.30
C GLN A 106 4.46 -8.01 -14.39
N ALA A 107 3.81 -8.89 -15.16
CA ALA A 107 2.36 -8.92 -15.28
C ALA A 107 1.70 -9.26 -13.93
N MET A 108 2.20 -10.28 -13.22
CA MET A 108 1.77 -10.61 -11.86
C MET A 108 2.02 -9.47 -10.88
N ALA A 109 3.21 -8.87 -10.88
CA ALA A 109 3.51 -7.76 -9.98
C ALA A 109 2.54 -6.60 -10.19
N LYS A 110 2.24 -6.29 -11.46
CA LYS A 110 1.26 -5.26 -11.82
C LYS A 110 -0.16 -5.66 -11.40
N ALA A 111 -0.57 -6.92 -11.57
CA ALA A 111 -1.87 -7.42 -11.13
C ALA A 111 -2.05 -7.31 -9.62
N VAL A 112 -1.03 -7.72 -8.84
CA VAL A 112 -1.02 -7.56 -7.38
C VAL A 112 -1.12 -6.10 -7.00
N GLU A 113 -0.37 -5.22 -7.66
CA GLU A 113 -0.37 -3.79 -7.36
C GLU A 113 -1.69 -3.09 -7.68
N LYS A 114 -2.36 -3.49 -8.76
CA LYS A 114 -3.63 -2.93 -9.25
C LYS A 114 -4.88 -3.60 -8.67
N SER A 115 -4.73 -4.68 -7.91
CA SER A 115 -5.84 -5.35 -7.23
C SER A 115 -5.98 -4.88 -5.79
N LYS A 116 -7.22 -4.74 -5.30
CA LYS A 116 -7.48 -4.42 -3.88
C LYS A 116 -7.22 -5.63 -2.99
N ILE A 117 -7.74 -6.78 -3.41
CA ILE A 117 -7.70 -8.04 -2.67
C ILE A 117 -7.00 -9.10 -3.53
N ILE A 118 -6.25 -9.99 -2.88
CA ILE A 118 -5.69 -11.19 -3.48
C ILE A 118 -6.44 -12.39 -2.90
N LEU A 119 -7.20 -13.11 -3.73
CA LEU A 119 -7.79 -14.40 -3.39
C LEU A 119 -6.75 -15.48 -3.67
N MET A 120 -6.31 -16.17 -2.61
CA MET A 120 -5.26 -17.18 -2.68
C MET A 120 -5.89 -18.56 -2.63
N CYS A 121 -6.03 -19.20 -3.79
CA CYS A 121 -6.63 -20.52 -3.92
C CYS A 121 -5.56 -21.60 -3.68
N MET A 122 -5.55 -22.11 -2.45
CA MET A 122 -4.57 -23.06 -1.93
C MET A 122 -5.01 -24.51 -2.17
N SER A 123 -4.35 -25.19 -3.11
CA SER A 123 -4.37 -26.64 -3.29
C SER A 123 -3.02 -27.28 -2.94
N GLU A 124 -2.94 -28.62 -2.94
CA GLU A 124 -1.65 -29.31 -2.79
C GLU A 124 -0.67 -28.92 -3.91
N THR A 125 -1.18 -28.75 -5.14
CA THR A 125 -0.34 -28.34 -6.28
C THR A 125 0.10 -26.87 -6.18
N TYR A 126 -0.74 -26.00 -5.60
CA TYR A 126 -0.40 -24.62 -5.29
C TYR A 126 0.78 -24.52 -4.33
N LYS A 127 0.77 -25.34 -3.27
CA LYS A 127 1.84 -25.38 -2.25
C LYS A 127 3.21 -25.74 -2.84
N THR A 128 3.23 -26.61 -3.85
CA THR A 128 4.46 -27.06 -4.52
C THR A 128 4.94 -26.16 -5.67
N SER A 129 4.11 -25.20 -6.11
CA SER A 129 4.43 -24.32 -7.24
C SER A 129 5.32 -23.14 -6.83
N GLY A 130 6.44 -22.95 -7.55
CA GLY A 130 7.36 -21.82 -7.32
C GLY A 130 6.75 -20.46 -7.64
N HIS A 131 5.87 -20.36 -8.64
CA HIS A 131 5.20 -19.10 -9.01
C HIS A 131 4.21 -18.66 -7.93
N CYS A 132 3.46 -19.60 -7.36
CA CYS A 132 2.47 -19.34 -6.31
C CYS A 132 3.13 -18.82 -5.03
N ARG A 133 4.29 -19.38 -4.65
CA ARG A 133 5.06 -18.88 -3.50
C ARG A 133 5.52 -17.43 -3.70
N ASN A 134 6.05 -17.11 -4.88
CA ASN A 134 6.50 -15.76 -5.20
C ASN A 134 5.35 -14.74 -5.19
N GLU A 135 4.16 -15.11 -5.69
CA GLU A 135 2.98 -14.25 -5.64
C GLU A 135 2.52 -13.97 -4.20
N ALA A 136 2.48 -15.00 -3.37
CA ALA A 136 2.11 -14.88 -1.96
C ALA A 136 3.08 -13.97 -1.19
N GLU A 137 4.38 -14.17 -1.39
CA GLU A 137 5.43 -13.34 -0.78
C GLU A 137 5.34 -11.89 -1.27
N TYR A 138 5.16 -11.68 -2.57
CA TYR A 138 5.04 -10.34 -3.14
C TYR A 138 3.78 -9.61 -2.66
N ALA A 139 2.62 -10.27 -2.61
CA ALA A 139 1.38 -9.70 -2.08
C ALA A 139 1.52 -9.29 -0.61
N ARG A 140 2.20 -10.12 0.19
CA ARG A 140 2.51 -9.83 1.59
C ARG A 140 3.43 -8.62 1.71
N ASP A 141 4.49 -8.55 0.93
CA ASP A 141 5.44 -7.42 0.94
C ASP A 141 4.76 -6.10 0.51
N ARG A 142 3.81 -6.18 -0.43
CA ARG A 142 2.96 -5.04 -0.83
C ARG A 142 1.81 -4.74 0.13
N LYS A 143 1.70 -5.46 1.26
CA LYS A 143 0.66 -5.32 2.30
C LYS A 143 -0.76 -5.37 1.73
N LYS A 144 -0.99 -6.26 0.77
CA LYS A 144 -2.32 -6.48 0.19
C LYS A 144 -3.21 -7.27 1.15
N ILE A 145 -4.52 -7.11 1.00
CA ILE A 145 -5.49 -7.94 1.72
C ILE A 145 -5.49 -9.31 1.05
N ILE A 146 -5.13 -10.35 1.80
CA ILE A 146 -5.06 -11.73 1.31
C ILE A 146 -6.22 -12.51 1.93
N ILE A 147 -7.03 -13.16 1.10
CA ILE A 147 -8.09 -14.08 1.52
C ILE A 147 -7.67 -15.49 1.09
N PRO A 148 -7.34 -16.40 2.02
CA PRO A 148 -7.06 -17.78 1.68
C PRO A 148 -8.36 -18.54 1.39
N LEU A 149 -8.35 -19.34 0.32
CA LEU A 149 -9.41 -20.29 -0.04
C LEU A 149 -8.77 -21.65 -0.27
N ILE A 150 -9.17 -22.65 0.51
CA ILE A 150 -8.70 -24.03 0.31
C ILE A 150 -9.52 -24.64 -0.82
N VAL A 151 -8.82 -25.18 -1.82
CA VAL A 151 -9.40 -25.79 -3.03
C VAL A 151 -8.84 -27.18 -3.29
#